data_AF-A0A830DFH2-F1
#
_entry.id   AF-A0A830DFH2-F1
#
_cell.length_a   1.000
_cell.length_b   1.000
_cell.length_c   1.000
_cell.angle_alpha   90.00
_cell.angle_beta   90.00
_cell.angle_gamma   90.00
#
_symmetry.space_group_name_H-M   'P 1'
#
loop_
_entity.id
_entity.type
_entity.pdbx_description
1 polymer ?
#
loop_
_entity_poly.entity_id
_entity_poly.type
_entity_poly.pdbx_seq_one_letter_code
_entity_poly.pdbx_strand_id
1 'polypeptide(L)' 'MRSPTGEIIFRGEIMHFWDLRARWLEPIRGPNGLDLSRLKKDIQPWQEHNQEHN' A
#
# COMPACT_ATOMS: atom_id res chain seq x y z
N MET A 1 0.90 1.48 10.60
CA MET A 1 1.81 1.10 11.70
C MET A 1 3.25 1.24 11.20
N ARG A 2 4.28 1.06 12.03
CA ARG A 2 5.65 0.89 11.54
C ARG A 2 6.09 -0.56 11.69
N SER A 3 6.77 -1.10 10.68
CA SER A 3 7.43 -2.40 10.76
C SER A 3 8.57 -2.36 11.79
N PRO A 4 9.12 -3.52 12.22
CA PRO A 4 10.32 -3.57 13.05
C PRO A 4 11.53 -2.83 12.43
N THR A 5 11.52 -2.65 11.10
CA THR A 5 12.55 -1.94 10.32
C THR A 5 12.24 -0.45 10.11
N GLY A 6 11.07 0.04 10.55
CA GLY A 6 10.68 1.45 10.48
C GLY A 6 9.86 1.86 9.24
N GLU A 7 9.55 0.91 8.35
CA GLU A 7 8.72 1.15 7.16
C GLU A 7 7.25 1.33 7.53
N ILE A 8 6.53 2.17 6.76
CA ILE A 8 5.09 2.34 6.95
C ILE A 8 4.36 1.15 6.33
N ILE A 9 3.63 0.42 7.16
CA ILE A 9 2.88 -0.79 6.80
C ILE A 9 1.40 -0.70 7.17
N PHE A 10 0.58 -1.52 6.50
CA PHE A 10 -0.83 -1.73 6.86
C PHE A 10 -0.99 -2.18 8.33
N ARG A 11 -2.17 -1.95 8.91
CA ARG A 11 -2.51 -2.27 10.31
C ARG A 11 -3.63 -3.31 10.33
N GLY A 12 -3.70 -4.14 11.38
CA GLY A 12 -4.73 -5.18 11.53
C GLY A 12 -4.29 -6.52 10.91
N GLU A 13 -5.24 -7.39 10.57
CA GLU A 13 -4.95 -8.72 9.97
C GLU A 13 -4.13 -8.64 8.67
N ILE A 14 -4.26 -7.53 7.95
CA ILE A 14 -3.47 -7.22 6.74
C ILE A 14 -2.02 -6.82 7.01
N MET A 15 -1.55 -6.83 8.27
CA MET A 15 -0.13 -6.67 8.57
C MET A 15 0.72 -7.73 7.89
N HIS A 16 0.24 -8.98 7.76
CA HIS A 16 0.97 -10.06 7.07
C HIS A 16 1.14 -9.83 5.56
N PHE A 17 0.35 -8.95 4.98
CA PHE A 17 0.41 -8.58 3.56
C PHE A 17 1.34 -7.38 3.30
N TRP A 18 2.19 -6.99 4.26
CA TRP A 18 3.15 -5.90 4.06
C TRP A 18 4.17 -6.15 2.93
N ASP A 19 4.42 -7.42 2.59
CA ASP A 19 5.21 -7.83 1.42
C ASP A 19 4.37 -8.07 0.15
N LEU A 20 3.04 -7.90 0.21
CA LEU A 20 2.18 -8.07 -0.96
C LEU A 20 2.65 -7.13 -2.09
N ARG A 21 3.00 -7.71 -3.23
CA ARG A 21 3.32 -6.98 -4.45
C ARG A 21 2.17 -7.10 -5.41
N ALA A 22 1.24 -6.16 -5.33
CA ALA A 22 0.16 -6.02 -6.29
C ALA A 22 0.45 -4.86 -7.24
N ARG A 23 0.10 -4.99 -8.52
CA ARG A 23 0.29 -3.94 -9.54
C ARG A 23 -0.37 -2.60 -9.17
N TRP A 24 -1.44 -2.63 -8.38
CA TRP A 24 -2.11 -1.43 -7.88
C TRP A 24 -1.45 -0.86 -6.61
N LEU A 25 -0.54 -1.59 -5.95
CA LEU A 25 0.16 -1.17 -4.73
C LEU A 25 1.58 -0.64 -5.03
N GLU A 26 2.24 -1.14 -6.08
CA GLU A 26 3.57 -0.69 -6.49
C GLU A 26 3.67 0.83 -6.73
N PRO A 27 2.69 1.51 -7.36
CA PRO A 27 2.76 2.97 -7.59
C PRO A 27 2.76 3.81 -6.31
N ILE A 28 2.09 3.31 -5.27
CA ILE A 28 1.95 3.96 -3.96
C ILE A 28 3.02 3.51 -2.96
N ARG A 29 3.92 2.60 -3.35
CA ARG A 29 5.09 2.20 -2.56
C ARG A 29 6.25 3.16 -2.83
N GLY A 30 6.86 3.63 -1.74
CA GLY A 30 8.06 4.45 -1.73
C GLY A 30 9.26 3.70 -1.11
N PRO A 31 10.41 4.38 -0.97
CA PRO A 31 11.62 3.80 -0.42
C PRO A 31 11.50 3.33 1.05
N ASN A 32 10.48 3.78 1.78
CA ASN A 32 10.21 3.44 3.19
C ASN A 32 8.87 2.67 3.38
N GLY A 33 8.42 1.92 2.37
CA GLY A 33 7.13 1.21 2.39
C GLY A 33 6.01 2.04 1.76
N LEU A 34 4.81 2.03 2.35
CA LEU A 34 3.67 2.80 1.83
C LEU A 34 3.92 4.31 1.96
N ASP A 35 3.85 5.03 0.83
CA ASP A 35 3.97 6.47 0.83
C ASP A 35 2.61 7.14 1.02
N LEU A 36 2.42 7.79 2.17
CA LEU A 36 1.15 8.44 2.54
C LEU A 36 0.81 9.65 1.64
N SER A 37 1.80 10.30 1.05
CA SER A 37 1.57 11.45 0.15
C SER A 37 1.02 10.98 -1.19
N ARG A 38 1.56 9.88 -1.71
CA ARG A 38 1.09 9.20 -2.93
C ARG A 38 -0.25 8.51 -2.72
N LEU A 39 -0.50 7.91 -1.55
CA LEU A 39 -1.81 7.36 -1.23
C LEU A 39 -2.91 8.43 -1.30
N LYS A 40 -2.59 9.69 -0.98
CA LYS A 40 -3.59 10.78 -1.03
C LYS A 40 -3.73 11.43 -2.40
N LYS A 41 -2.69 11.37 -3.25
CA LYS A 41 -2.61 12.16 -4.49
C LYS A 41 -2.56 11.33 -5.77
N ASP A 42 -2.06 10.11 -5.70
CA ASP A 42 -1.71 9.26 -6.84
C ASP A 42 -2.58 8.00 -6.95
N ILE A 43 -3.64 7.86 -6.14
CA ILE A 43 -4.65 6.82 -6.37
C ILE A 43 -5.37 7.13 -7.68
N GLN A 44 -5.19 6.25 -8.67
CA GLN A 44 -5.88 6.33 -9.95
C GLN A 44 -7.27 5.66 -9.86
N PRO A 45 -8.27 6.11 -10.64
CA PRO A 45 -9.64 5.57 -10.58
C PRO A 45 -9.72 4.06 -10.81
N TRP A 46 -8.84 3.51 -11.65
CA TRP A 46 -8.78 2.08 -11.92
C TRP A 46 -8.18 1.26 -10.75
N GLN A 47 -7.40 1.89 -9.87
CA GLN A 47 -6.86 1.23 -8.67
C GLN A 47 -7.97 1.01 -7.64
N GLU A 48 -8.94 1.94 -7.51
CA GLU A 48 -10.13 1.74 -6.67
C GLU A 48 -10.99 0.59 -7.20
N HIS A 49 -11.29 0.56 -8.50
CA HIS A 49 -12.11 -0.51 -9.10
C HIS A 49 -11.47 -1.90 -9.03
N ASN A 50 -10.14 -2.01 -9.10
CA ASN A 50 -9.45 -3.31 -8.99
C ASN A 50 -9.46 -3.88 -7.57
N GLN A 51 -9.76 -3.07 -6.55
CA GLN A 51 -9.88 -3.57 -5.18
C GLN A 51 -11.21 -4.30 -4.93
N GLU A 52 -12.25 -4.05 -5.74
CA GLU A 52 -13.59 -4.62 -5.54
C GLU A 52 -13.76 -6.02 -6.16
N HIS A 53 -12.84 -6.45 -7.02
CA HIS A 53 -12.98 -7.66 -7.84
C HIS A 53 -12.03 -8.82 -7.47
N ASN A 54 -11.36 -8.78 -6.31
CA ASN A 54 -10.46 -9.84 -5.85
C ASN A 54 -10.86 -10.42 -4.49
#